data_AF-A0A7C4U931-F1
#
_entry.id   AF-A0A7C4U931-F1
#
_cell.length_a   1.000
_cell.length_b   1.000
_cell.length_c   1.000
_cell.angle_alpha   90.00
_cell.angle_beta   90.00
_cell.angle_gamma   90.00
#
_symmetry.space_group_name_H-M   'P 1'
#
loop_
_entity.id
_entity.type
_entity.pdbx_description
1 polymer ?
#
loop_
_entity_poly.entity_id
_entity_poly.type
_entity_poly.pdbx_seq_one_letter_code
_entity_poly.pdbx_strand_id
1 'polypeptide(L)'
;VLSYSYNDLNATNGITQYRIRQTDIDGRTKFSEIRAVRGEFQKKEMIIYPNPSPNGRVTVVFEEKAVTRDITLSKVTGQLVKQWQGTNSNSLQIENLGTGMYSLMIITRESGNVTVEKIIVLK
;
A
#
# COMPACT_ATOMS: atom_id res chain seq x y z
N VAL A 1 33.33 17.01 13.33
CA VAL A 1 31.95 16.54 13.10
C VAL A 1 31.74 15.34 14.00
N LEU A 2 30.75 15.36 14.89
CA LEU A 2 30.39 14.20 15.71
C LEU A 2 29.42 13.33 14.89
N SER A 3 29.72 12.05 14.79
CA SER A 3 28.89 11.07 14.10
C SER A 3 28.28 10.13 15.12
N TYR A 4 26.95 9.99 15.07
CA TYR A 4 26.20 9.08 15.92
C TYR A 4 25.38 8.15 15.04
N SER A 5 25.31 6.88 15.43
CA SER A 5 24.49 5.87 14.77
C SER A 5 23.74 5.07 15.82
N TYR A 6 22.46 4.83 15.55
CA TYR A 6 21.64 3.93 16.35
C TYR A 6 20.82 3.07 15.40
N ASN A 7 20.85 1.75 15.62
CA ASN A 7 20.10 0.81 14.81
C ASN A 7 18.77 0.52 15.51
N ASP A 8 17.70 1.10 14.99
CA ASP A 8 16.35 0.73 15.40
C ASP A 8 15.78 -0.33 14.45
N LEU A 9 15.42 -1.49 15.00
CA LEU A 9 14.75 -2.57 14.28
C LEU A 9 13.28 -2.18 14.12
N ASN A 10 12.98 -1.30 13.17
CA ASN A 10 11.64 -0.75 12.93
C ASN A 10 10.65 -1.85 12.46
N ALA A 11 10.15 -2.65 13.40
CA ALA A 11 9.21 -3.75 13.18
C ALA A 11 7.75 -3.29 13.04
N THR A 12 7.50 -1.99 12.88
CA THR A 12 6.15 -1.47 12.76
C THR A 12 5.61 -1.67 11.34
N ASN A 13 4.30 -1.86 11.21
CA ASN A 13 3.63 -1.99 9.91
C ASN A 13 3.25 -0.62 9.30
N GLY A 14 3.69 0.48 9.92
CA GLY A 14 3.28 1.85 9.63
C GLY A 14 4.43 2.78 9.26
N ILE A 15 4.15 4.09 9.32
CA ILE A 15 5.17 5.13 9.17
C ILE A 15 5.66 5.49 10.58
N THR A 16 6.94 5.22 10.85
CA THR A 16 7.59 5.63 12.10
C THR A 16 8.31 6.96 11.89
N GLN A 17 8.16 7.88 12.84
CA GLN A 17 8.77 9.20 12.79
C GLN A 17 9.89 9.30 13.83
N TYR A 18 11.10 9.62 13.37
CA TYR A 18 12.28 9.75 14.21
C TYR A 18 12.74 11.21 14.27
N ARG A 19 13.20 11.65 15.45
CA ARG A 19 13.97 12.88 15.63
C ARG A 19 15.03 12.67 16.70
N ILE A 20 16.16 13.31 16.55
CA ILE A 20 17.25 13.29 17.54
C ILE A 20 17.02 14.42 18.53
N ARG A 21 17.14 14.13 19.83
CA ARG A 21 17.23 15.13 20.89
C ARG A 21 18.69 15.23 21.32
N GLN A 22 19.31 16.39 21.13
CA GLN A 22 20.68 16.68 21.57
C GLN A 22 20.66 17.66 22.74
N THR A 23 21.38 17.34 23.81
CA THR A 23 21.62 18.26 24.93
C THR A 23 23.08 18.65 24.92
N ASP A 24 23.36 19.96 24.91
CA ASP A 24 24.71 20.52 24.97
C ASP A 24 25.23 20.55 26.43
N ILE A 25 26.53 20.77 26.63
CA ILE A 25 27.19 20.77 27.93
C ILE A 25 26.61 21.86 28.86
N ASP A 26 26.11 22.95 28.27
CA ASP A 26 25.43 24.04 28.98
C ASP A 26 23.95 23.75 29.35
N GLY A 27 23.48 22.52 29.08
CA GLY A 27 22.13 22.05 29.38
C GLY A 27 21.08 22.40 28.33
N ARG A 28 21.44 23.11 27.24
CA ARG A 28 20.48 23.48 26.19
C ARG A 28 20.13 22.28 25.31
N THR A 29 18.84 22.08 25.06
CA THR A 29 18.34 21.01 24.19
C THR A 29 18.01 21.55 22.79
N LYS A 30 18.40 20.81 21.74
CA LYS A 30 17.95 21.00 20.36
C LYS A 30 17.38 19.71 19.80
N PHE A 31 16.40 19.83 18.90
CA PHE A 31 15.84 18.71 18.15
C PHE A 31 16.30 18.77 16.70
N SER A 32 16.53 17.61 16.09
CA SER A 32 16.67 17.51 14.64
C SER A 32 15.31 17.69 13.95
N GLU A 33 15.36 17.82 12.63
CA GLU A 33 14.18 17.59 11.79
C GLU A 33 13.59 16.19 12.02
N ILE A 34 12.28 16.07 11.80
CA ILE A 34 11.58 14.79 11.83
C ILE A 34 11.86 14.06 10.51
N ARG A 35 12.27 12.79 10.61
CA ARG A 35 12.45 11.88 9.49
C ARG A 35 11.44 10.75 9.57
N ALA A 36 10.64 10.59 8.52
CA ALA A 36 9.68 9.51 8.41
C ALA A 36 10.33 8.30 7.73
N VAL A 37 10.22 7.13 8.32
CA VAL A 37 10.70 5.86 7.78
C VAL A 37 9.50 4.92 7.68
N ARG A 38 9.32 4.31 6.50
CA ARG A 38 8.33 3.25 6.32
C ARG A 38 8.87 1.97 6.95
N GLY A 39 8.07 1.29 7.75
CA GLY A 39 8.47 0.03 8.37
C GLY A 39 8.66 -1.10 7.34
N GLU A 40 9.57 -2.03 7.65
CA GLU A 40 10.01 -3.08 6.72
C GLU A 40 8.92 -4.09 6.36
N PHE A 41 7.91 -4.26 7.21
CA PHE A 41 6.79 -5.17 6.98
C PHE A 41 5.71 -4.59 6.06
N GLN A 42 5.87 -3.37 5.54
CA GLN A 42 5.14 -2.93 4.35
C GLN A 42 5.77 -3.46 3.06
N LYS A 43 6.04 -4.77 2.99
CA LYS A 43 6.06 -5.41 1.67
C LYS A 43 4.67 -5.22 1.09
N LYS A 44 4.56 -4.47 0.01
CA LYS A 44 3.30 -4.34 -0.71
C LYS A 44 2.94 -5.72 -1.25
N GLU A 45 2.05 -6.43 -0.56
CA GLU A 45 1.47 -7.71 -1.01
C GLU A 45 0.95 -7.60 -2.45
N MET A 46 0.62 -6.39 -2.88
CA MET A 46 0.19 -6.07 -4.24
C MET A 46 0.59 -4.67 -4.70
N ILE A 47 0.78 -4.52 -6.01
CA ILE A 47 1.07 -3.27 -6.69
C ILE A 47 -0.06 -3.00 -7.69
N ILE A 48 -0.60 -1.78 -7.69
CA ILE A 48 -1.65 -1.34 -8.62
C ILE A 48 -1.12 -0.16 -9.43
N TYR A 49 -1.10 -0.29 -10.75
CA TYR A 49 -0.63 0.77 -11.64
C TYR A 49 -1.30 0.74 -13.02
N PRO A 50 -1.42 1.89 -13.70
CA PRO A 50 -1.28 3.24 -13.14
C PRO A 50 -2.42 3.57 -12.16
N ASN A 51 -2.10 4.26 -11.07
CA ASN A 51 -3.10 4.79 -10.14
C ASN A 51 -2.65 6.19 -9.65
N PRO A 52 -3.27 7.27 -10.11
CA PRO A 52 -4.48 7.31 -10.95
C PRO A 52 -4.27 6.76 -12.39
N SER A 53 -5.30 6.11 -12.95
CA SER A 53 -5.30 5.61 -14.33
C SER A 53 -5.82 6.66 -15.30
N PRO A 54 -5.07 7.02 -16.36
CA PRO A 54 -5.49 8.04 -17.31
C PRO A 54 -6.49 7.54 -18.36
N ASN A 55 -6.57 6.23 -18.59
CA ASN A 55 -7.30 5.63 -19.72
C ASN A 55 -8.24 4.50 -19.30
N GLY A 56 -8.51 4.36 -17.99
CA GLY A 56 -9.38 3.31 -17.47
C GLY A 56 -8.77 1.90 -17.54
N ARG A 57 -7.47 1.79 -17.78
CA ARG A 57 -6.72 0.53 -17.71
C ARG A 57 -5.86 0.49 -16.46
N VAL A 58 -5.95 -0.58 -15.71
CA VAL A 58 -5.23 -0.79 -14.45
C VAL A 58 -4.70 -2.23 -14.42
N THR A 59 -3.44 -2.37 -14.06
CA THR A 59 -2.80 -3.64 -13.77
C THR A 59 -2.62 -3.78 -12.27
N VAL A 60 -3.05 -4.92 -11.76
CA VAL A 60 -2.84 -5.35 -10.38
C VAL A 60 -1.83 -6.50 -10.41
N VAL A 61 -0.74 -6.39 -9.66
CA VAL A 61 0.30 -7.42 -9.54
C VAL A 61 0.34 -7.87 -8.09
N PHE A 62 0.31 -9.18 -7.87
CA PHE A 62 0.38 -9.81 -6.55
C PHE A 62 1.79 -10.33 -6.30
N GLU A 63 2.35 -10.11 -5.10
CA GLU A 63 3.68 -10.59 -4.72
C GLU A 63 3.66 -12.12 -4.49
N GLU A 64 2.62 -12.61 -3.83
CA GLU A 64 2.52 -14.01 -3.43
C GLU A 64 2.03 -14.89 -4.58
N LYS A 65 2.81 -15.91 -4.92
CA LYS A 65 2.51 -16.84 -6.02
C LYS A 65 1.69 -18.03 -5.52
N ALA A 66 0.87 -18.60 -6.40
CA ALA A 66 0.11 -19.83 -6.14
C ALA A 66 -0.93 -19.74 -5.01
N VAL A 67 -1.53 -18.56 -4.83
CA VAL A 67 -2.59 -18.29 -3.85
C VAL A 67 -3.89 -17.96 -4.57
N THR A 68 -4.99 -18.50 -4.06
CA THR A 68 -6.32 -18.37 -4.65
C THR A 68 -7.05 -17.15 -4.10
N ARG A 69 -7.47 -16.26 -4.99
CA ARG A 69 -8.07 -14.97 -4.61
C ARG A 69 -9.45 -14.78 -5.20
N ASP A 70 -10.37 -14.29 -4.38
CA ASP A 70 -11.65 -13.74 -4.83
C ASP A 70 -11.55 -12.22 -4.84
N ILE A 71 -11.78 -11.63 -6.01
CA ILE A 71 -11.55 -10.20 -6.27
C ILE A 71 -12.88 -9.56 -6.67
N THR A 72 -13.24 -8.48 -5.99
CA THR A 72 -14.46 -7.73 -6.23
C THR A 72 -14.10 -6.27 -6.48
N LEU A 73 -14.52 -5.76 -7.65
CA LEU A 73 -14.41 -4.35 -8.01
C LEU A 73 -15.78 -3.69 -7.89
N SER A 74 -15.88 -2.65 -7.09
CA SER A 74 -17.10 -1.85 -6.91
C SER A 74 -16.83 -0.36 -7.08
N LYS A 75 -17.86 0.40 -7.44
CA LYS A 75 -17.81 1.87 -7.34
C LYS A 75 -17.91 2.30 -5.88
N VAL A 76 -17.52 3.54 -5.59
CA VAL A 76 -17.77 4.16 -4.27
C VAL A 76 -19.24 4.18 -3.85
N THR A 77 -20.18 4.06 -4.79
CA THR A 77 -21.62 3.95 -4.50
C THR A 77 -22.04 2.54 -4.06
N GLY A 78 -21.12 1.58 -3.98
CA GLY A 78 -21.40 0.17 -3.69
C GLY A 78 -21.87 -0.64 -4.91
N GLN A 79 -22.03 -0.01 -6.08
CA GLN A 79 -22.38 -0.71 -7.31
C GLN A 79 -21.26 -1.69 -7.70
N LEU A 80 -21.59 -2.98 -7.80
CA LEU A 80 -20.70 -4.01 -8.33
C LEU A 80 -20.36 -3.72 -9.79
N VAL A 81 -19.07 -3.67 -10.11
CA VAL A 81 -18.57 -3.46 -11.48
C VAL A 81 -18.14 -4.79 -12.08
N LYS A 82 -17.32 -5.55 -11.35
CA LYS A 82 -16.82 -6.84 -11.80
C LYS A 82 -16.38 -7.70 -10.62
N GLN A 83 -16.46 -9.01 -10.79
CA GLN A 83 -15.97 -9.98 -9.82
C GLN A 83 -15.18 -11.07 -10.53
N TRP A 84 -14.10 -11.52 -9.89
CA TRP A 84 -13.31 -12.67 -10.30
C TRP A 84 -13.22 -13.62 -9.12
N GLN A 85 -13.50 -14.90 -9.34
CA GLN A 85 -13.43 -15.92 -8.30
C GLN A 85 -12.33 -16.91 -8.61
N GLY A 86 -11.63 -17.38 -7.57
CA GLY A 86 -10.61 -18.41 -7.72
C GLY A 86 -9.39 -17.98 -8.54
N THR A 87 -9.05 -16.69 -8.56
CA THR A 87 -7.91 -16.18 -9.34
C THR A 87 -6.60 -16.62 -8.69
N ASN A 88 -5.81 -17.41 -9.42
CA ASN A 88 -4.49 -17.87 -8.99
C ASN A 88 -3.33 -17.19 -9.76
N SER A 89 -3.66 -16.33 -10.74
CA SER A 89 -2.69 -15.56 -11.51
C SER A 89 -1.99 -14.51 -10.66
N ASN A 90 -0.71 -14.26 -10.93
CA ASN A 90 0.08 -13.22 -10.25
C ASN A 90 -0.25 -11.80 -10.72
N SER A 91 -1.09 -11.66 -11.75
CA SER A 91 -1.53 -10.36 -12.23
C SER A 91 -2.98 -10.40 -12.71
N LEU A 92 -3.67 -9.28 -12.54
CA LEU A 92 -5.01 -9.03 -13.05
C LEU A 92 -5.01 -7.73 -13.86
N GLN A 93 -5.51 -7.81 -15.09
CA GLN A 93 -5.79 -6.63 -15.92
C GLN A 93 -7.26 -6.23 -15.80
N ILE A 94 -7.47 -4.95 -15.52
CA ILE A 94 -8.79 -4.34 -15.45
C ILE A 94 -8.83 -3.26 -16.52
N GLU A 95 -9.83 -3.33 -17.38
CA GLU A 95 -9.99 -2.43 -18.53
C GLU A 95 -11.40 -1.83 -18.57
N ASN A 96 -11.57 -0.79 -19.39
CA ASN A 96 -12.84 -0.13 -19.64
C ASN A 96 -13.48 0.46 -18.38
N LEU A 97 -12.65 0.94 -17.44
CA LEU A 97 -13.13 1.72 -16.31
C LEU A 97 -13.44 3.14 -16.77
N GLY A 98 -14.65 3.62 -16.46
CA GLY A 98 -14.99 5.02 -16.63
C GLY A 98 -14.28 5.91 -15.61
N THR A 99 -14.24 7.22 -15.86
CA THR A 99 -13.74 8.19 -14.89
C THR A 99 -14.49 8.06 -13.57
N GLY A 100 -13.75 7.99 -12.46
CA GLY A 100 -14.34 7.82 -11.15
C GLY A 100 -13.42 7.14 -10.15
N MET A 101 -14.00 6.79 -9.00
CA MET A 101 -13.32 6.08 -7.93
C MET A 101 -13.92 4.69 -7.74
N TYR A 102 -13.04 3.71 -7.58
CA TYR A 102 -13.38 2.31 -7.41
C TYR A 102 -12.69 1.74 -6.18
N SER A 103 -13.34 0.75 -5.55
CA SER A 103 -12.80 -0.07 -4.48
C SER A 103 -12.53 -1.46 -5.03
N LEU A 104 -11.32 -1.95 -4.85
CA LEU A 104 -10.89 -3.30 -5.21
C LEU A 104 -10.69 -4.09 -3.92
N MET A 105 -11.63 -4.98 -3.62
CA MET A 105 -11.56 -5.89 -2.48
C MET A 105 -11.01 -7.24 -2.94
N ILE A 106 -10.03 -7.77 -2.23
CA ILE A 106 -9.41 -9.07 -2.49
C ILE A 106 -9.49 -9.91 -1.23
N ILE A 107 -9.98 -11.14 -1.37
CA ILE A 107 -10.04 -12.13 -0.30
C ILE A 107 -9.12 -13.29 -0.70
N THR A 108 -8.08 -13.52 0.09
CA THR A 108 -7.21 -14.70 -0.06
C THR A 108 -7.89 -15.89 0.60
N ARG A 109 -8.18 -16.95 -0.15
CA ARG A 109 -8.98 -18.09 0.36
C ARG A 109 -8.26 -18.91 1.41
N GLU A 110 -6.94 -19.04 1.28
CA GLU A 110 -6.10 -19.88 2.12
C GLU A 110 -5.93 -19.30 3.53
N SER A 111 -5.78 -17.97 3.63
CA SER A 111 -5.61 -17.27 4.92
C SER A 111 -6.88 -16.59 5.42
N GLY A 112 -7.86 -16.34 4.55
CA GLY A 112 -9.01 -15.50 4.85
C GLY A 112 -8.68 -14.00 4.90
N ASN A 113 -7.45 -13.60 4.57
CA ASN A 113 -7.04 -12.19 4.61
C ASN A 113 -7.85 -11.38 3.58
N VAL A 114 -8.28 -10.20 4.01
CA VAL A 114 -9.05 -9.26 3.18
C VAL A 114 -8.25 -7.99 3.01
N THR A 115 -7.99 -7.62 1.75
CA THR A 115 -7.28 -6.40 1.36
C THR A 115 -8.19 -5.53 0.51
N VAL A 116 -8.22 -4.23 0.79
CA VAL A 116 -9.05 -3.26 0.05
C VAL A 116 -8.17 -2.14 -0.45
N GLU A 117 -8.16 -1.93 -1.76
CA GLU A 117 -7.37 -0.91 -2.42
C GLU A 117 -8.24 0.05 -3.22
N LYS A 118 -7.84 1.32 -3.27
CA LYS A 118 -8.56 2.36 -4.01
C LYS A 118 -7.96 2.55 -5.40
N ILE A 119 -8.80 2.53 -6.42
CA ILE A 119 -8.42 2.87 -7.80
C ILE A 119 -9.08 4.19 -8.20
N ILE A 120 -8.29 5.11 -8.73
CA ILE A 120 -8.76 6.39 -9.26
C ILE A 120 -8.56 6.37 -10.78
N VAL A 121 -9.60 6.70 -11.54
CA VAL A 121 -9.54 6.86 -13.00
C VAL A 121 -9.81 8.31 -13.34
N LEU A 122 -8.87 8.93 -14.05
CA LEU A 122 -8.95 10.32 -14.50
C LEU A 122 -9.76 10.43 -15.80
N LYS A 123 -10.04 11.67 -16.18
CA LYS A 123 -10.72 12.02 -17.43
C LYS A 123 -9.69 12.25 -18.54
#